data_AF-A0A8S2T8T7-F1
#
_entry.id   AF-A0A8S2T8T7-F1
#
_cell.length_a   1.000
_cell.length_b   1.000
_cell.length_c   1.000
_cell.angle_alpha   90.00
_cell.angle_beta   90.00
_cell.angle_gamma   90.00
#
_symmetry.space_group_name_H-M   'P 1'
#
loop_
_entity.id
_entity.type
_entity.pdbx_description
1 polymer ?
#
loop_
_entity_poly.entity_id
_entity_poly.type
_entity_poly.pdbx_seq_one_letter_code
_entity_poly.pdbx_strand_id
1 'polypeptide(L)' 'HGFSNHLPKGSDYSYGCGLEDVREVIKTLGWQKEKFSIIGHSFGAMLGMTYATCYQDEVLCVVAIDAMVRAEV' A
#
# COMPACT_ATOMS: atom_id res chain seq x y z
N HIS A 1 5.06 6.42 -10.04
CA HIS A 1 6.45 6.92 -9.86
C HIS A 1 7.43 6.00 -10.58
N GLY A 2 8.66 6.47 -10.88
CA GLY A 2 9.66 5.66 -11.58
C GLY A 2 9.23 5.36 -13.01
N PHE A 3 9.20 4.09 -13.39
CA PHE A 3 8.72 3.65 -14.71
C PHE A 3 7.21 3.38 -14.78
N SER A 4 6.46 3.53 -13.68
CA SER A 4 5.00 3.48 -13.73
C SER A 4 4.47 4.68 -14.52
N ASN A 5 3.42 4.45 -15.30
CA ASN A 5 2.75 5.51 -16.05
C ASN A 5 2.27 6.63 -15.12
N HIS A 6 2.36 7.86 -15.62
CA HIS A 6 1.63 8.96 -15.00
C HIS A 6 0.14 8.79 -15.25
N LEU A 7 -0.68 8.99 -14.22
CA LEU A 7 -2.12 9.10 -14.36
C LEU A 7 -2.48 10.26 -15.31
N PRO A 8 -3.58 10.14 -16.07
CA PRO A 8 -4.05 11.19 -16.97
C PRO A 8 -4.25 12.54 -16.27
N LYS A 9 -4.16 13.63 -17.04
CA LYS A 9 -4.42 14.98 -16.51
C LYS A 9 -5.81 15.07 -15.88
N GLY A 10 -5.88 15.60 -14.66
CA GLY A 10 -7.12 15.72 -13.88
C GLY A 10 -7.43 14.51 -12.99
N SER A 11 -6.61 13.44 -13.04
CA SER A 11 -6.72 12.31 -12.12
C SER A 11 -6.22 12.67 -10.72
N ASP A 12 -6.76 11.99 -9.73
CA ASP A 12 -6.36 12.12 -8.34
C ASP A 12 -5.06 11.32 -8.06
N TYR A 13 -4.13 11.93 -7.32
CA TYR A 13 -2.91 11.30 -6.80
C TYR A 13 -2.95 11.21 -5.28
N SER A 14 -4.15 11.03 -4.73
CA SER A 14 -4.35 10.92 -3.30
C SER A 14 -3.79 9.61 -2.74
N TYR A 15 -3.74 9.58 -1.41
CA TYR A 15 -3.43 8.39 -0.64
C TYR A 15 -4.32 7.19 -1.01
N GLY A 16 -5.61 7.45 -1.29
CA GLY A 16 -6.58 6.42 -1.68
C GLY A 16 -6.20 5.73 -2.98
N CYS A 17 -5.82 6.50 -4.01
CA CYS A 17 -5.35 5.94 -5.27
C CYS A 17 -4.10 5.05 -5.08
N GLY A 18 -3.19 5.44 -4.19
CA GLY A 18 -2.03 4.61 -3.85
C GLY A 18 -2.40 3.28 -3.22
N LEU A 19 -3.44 3.23 -2.37
CA LEU A 19 -3.96 1.98 -1.80
C LEU A 19 -4.63 1.10 -2.85
N GLU A 20 -5.41 1.71 -3.76
CA GLU A 20 -6.05 1.00 -4.87
C GLU A 20 -5.02 0.37 -5.81
N ASP A 21 -3.98 1.11 -6.17
CA ASP A 21 -2.87 0.59 -6.98
C ASP A 21 -2.21 -0.63 -6.32
N VAL A 22 -1.93 -0.56 -5.01
CA VAL A 22 -1.39 -1.70 -4.26
C VAL A 22 -2.35 -2.90 -4.28
N ARG A 23 -3.65 -2.67 -4.10
CA ARG A 23 -4.67 -3.72 -4.18
C ARG A 23 -4.71 -4.39 -5.54
N GLU A 24 -4.65 -3.62 -6.62
CA GLU A 24 -4.67 -4.15 -7.98
C GLU A 24 -3.39 -4.93 -8.31
N VAL A 25 -2.23 -4.51 -7.83
CA VAL A 25 -0.99 -5.30 -7.94
C VAL A 25 -1.14 -6.67 -7.26
N ILE A 26 -1.62 -6.69 -6.03
CA ILE A 26 -1.78 -7.93 -5.24
C ILE A 26 -2.75 -8.89 -5.94
N LYS A 27 -3.90 -8.38 -6.39
CA LYS A 27 -4.88 -9.16 -7.16
C LYS A 27 -4.29 -9.72 -8.46
N THR A 28 -3.57 -8.89 -9.21
CA THR A 28 -2.96 -9.26 -10.49
C THR A 28 -1.92 -10.35 -10.32
N LEU A 29 -1.13 -10.28 -9.25
CA LEU A 29 -0.14 -11.31 -8.90
C LEU A 29 -0.78 -12.55 -8.25
N GLY A 30 -2.05 -12.49 -7.87
CA GLY A 30 -2.78 -13.58 -7.23
C GLY A 30 -2.38 -13.81 -5.77
N TRP A 31 -1.73 -12.84 -5.13
CA TRP A 31 -1.18 -12.99 -3.78
C TRP A 31 -2.25 -13.00 -2.69
N GLN A 32 -3.48 -12.58 -2.96
CA GLN A 32 -4.61 -12.72 -2.03
C GLN A 32 -4.96 -14.19 -1.69
N LYS A 33 -4.38 -15.16 -2.41
CA LYS A 33 -4.63 -16.60 -2.19
C LYS A 33 -3.83 -17.19 -1.03
N GLU A 34 -2.72 -16.56 -0.65
CA GLU A 34 -1.84 -16.99 0.44
C GLU A 34 -1.36 -15.77 1.22
N LYS A 35 -0.95 -15.94 2.48
CA LYS A 35 -0.48 -14.78 3.25
C LYS A 35 0.84 -14.26 2.71
N PHE A 36 0.97 -12.94 2.57
CA PHE A 36 2.20 -12.28 2.12
C PHE A 36 2.62 -11.17 3.10
N SER A 37 3.87 -10.71 2.99
CA SER A 37 4.40 -9.61 3.80
C SER A 37 4.55 -8.34 2.97
N ILE A 38 4.36 -7.19 3.61
CA ILE A 38 4.60 -5.89 2.98
C ILE A 38 5.84 -5.26 3.62
N ILE A 39 6.78 -4.79 2.79
CA ILE A 39 7.89 -3.95 3.25
C ILE A 39 7.67 -2.56 2.65
N GLY A 40 7.59 -1.54 3.51
CA GLY A 40 7.32 -0.18 3.08
C GLY A 40 8.24 0.82 3.78
N HIS A 41 8.63 1.87 3.04
CA HIS A 41 9.40 2.99 3.57
C HIS A 41 8.56 4.28 3.53
N SER A 42 8.59 5.08 4.61
CA SER A 42 7.90 6.37 4.72
C SER A 42 6.43 6.27 4.28
N PHE A 43 6.03 6.95 3.20
CA PHE A 43 4.69 6.85 2.61
C PHE A 43 4.27 5.41 2.26
N GLY A 44 5.19 4.60 1.72
CA GLY A 44 4.93 3.19 1.42
C GLY A 44 4.70 2.35 2.69
N ALA A 45 5.31 2.73 3.81
CA ALA A 45 5.04 2.10 5.10
C ALA A 45 3.61 2.41 5.57
N MET A 46 3.17 3.67 5.43
CA MET A 46 1.80 4.08 5.76
C MET A 46 0.77 3.31 4.92
N LEU A 47 0.99 3.24 3.59
CA LEU A 47 0.15 2.46 2.68
C LEU A 47 0.09 0.99 3.09
N GLY A 48 1.25 0.37 3.36
CA GLY A 48 1.33 -1.03 3.76
C GLY A 48 0.58 -1.31 5.06
N MET A 49 0.72 -0.44 6.06
CA MET A 49 -0.03 -0.56 7.32
C MET A 49 -1.54 -0.41 7.10
N THR A 50 -1.98 0.58 6.31
CA THR A 50 -3.42 0.78 6.04
C THR A 50 -4.00 -0.39 5.24
N TYR A 51 -3.25 -0.90 4.25
CA TYR A 51 -3.64 -2.10 3.53
C TYR A 51 -3.84 -3.28 4.48
N ALA A 52 -2.88 -3.52 5.37
CA ALA A 52 -2.95 -4.59 6.35
C ALA A 52 -4.15 -4.44 7.30
N THR A 53 -4.56 -3.21 7.64
CA THR A 53 -5.78 -2.99 8.43
C THR A 53 -7.06 -3.34 7.67
N CYS A 54 -7.09 -3.13 6.35
CA CYS A 54 -8.25 -3.45 5.51
C CYS A 54 -8.32 -4.94 5.13
N TYR A 55 -7.19 -5.63 5.03
CA TYR A 55 -7.06 -7.01 4.51
C TYR A 55 -6.23 -7.89 5.46
N GLN A 56 -6.64 -7.95 6.73
CA GLN A 56 -5.91 -8.60 7.82
C GLN A 56 -5.64 -10.10 7.58
N ASP A 57 -6.53 -10.77 6.84
CA ASP A 57 -6.38 -12.21 6.52
C ASP A 57 -5.36 -12.47 5.41
N GLU A 58 -5.00 -11.45 4.62
CA GLU A 58 -4.07 -11.56 3.50
C GLU A 58 -2.63 -11.19 3.91
N VAL A 59 -2.45 -10.33 4.92
CA VAL A 59 -1.14 -9.83 5.32
C VAL A 59 -0.57 -10.59 6.52
N LEU A 60 0.60 -11.19 6.35
CA LEU A 60 1.35 -11.88 7.41
C LEU A 60 2.01 -10.88 8.36
N CYS A 61 2.73 -9.90 7.81
CA CYS A 61 3.38 -8.84 8.58
C CYS A 61 3.67 -7.62 7.71
N VAL A 62 3.90 -6.48 8.36
CA VAL A 62 4.38 -5.24 7.72
C VAL A 62 5.73 -4.87 8.34
N VAL A 63 6.75 -4.76 7.50
CA VAL A 63 8.05 -4.17 7.88
C VAL A 63 8.02 -2.71 7.48
N ALA A 64 7.86 -1.84 8.48
CA ALA A 64 7.73 -0.41 8.31
C ALA A 64 9.08 0.29 8.60
N ILE A 65 9.61 0.99 7.59
CA ILE A 65 10.88 1.74 7.70
C ILE A 65 10.56 3.22 7.69
N ASP A 66 10.94 3.92 8.76
CA ASP A 66 10.76 5.38 8.90
C ASP A 66 9.31 5.84 8.61
N ALA A 67 8.35 5.08 9.16
CA ALA A 67 6.94 5.37 8.98
C ALA A 67 6.53 6.59 9.79
N MET A 68 5.94 7.58 9.14
CA MET A 68 5.27 8.67 9.84
C MET A 68 3.86 8.23 10.20
N VAL A 69 3.67 7.81 11.44
CA VAL A 69 2.34 7.66 12.03
C VAL A 69 1.95 8.99 12.66
N ARG A 70 0.74 9.47 12.39
CA ARG A 70 0.22 10.66 13.05
C ARG A 70 -0.02 10.27 14.51
N ALA A 71 0.89 10.65 15.41
CA ALA A 71 0.66 10.54 16.84
C ALA A 71 -0.46 11.53 17.20
N GLU A 72 -1.49 11.05 17.87
CA GLU A 72 -2.46 11.95 18.49
C GLU A 72 -1.74 12.73 19.61
N VAL A 73 -1.77 14.05 19.50
CA VAL A 73 -1.44 15.01 20.57
C VAL A 73 -2.73 15.57 21.13
#